data_AF-A0AAW6NI36-F1
#
_entry.id   AF-A0AAW6NI36-F1
#
_cell.length_a   1.000
_cell.length_b   1.000
_cell.length_c   1.000
_cell.angle_alpha   90.00
_cell.angle_beta   90.00
_cell.angle_gamma   90.00
#
_symmetry.space_group_name_H-M   'P 1'
#
loop_
_entity.id
_entity.type
_entity.pdbx_description
1 polymer ?
#
loop_
_entity_poly.entity_id
_entity_poly.type
_entity_poly.pdbx_seq_one_letter_code
_entity_poly.pdbx_strand_id
1 'polypeptide(L)'
;MSTAKVVDVIIRKTAEKTKLTGEGNLSVSISSPSVIEIQGSAQDVVRYVRQGNDLLIYMKDGSVIRCNNYFVEDTETHNHSELVFNDNQALTHISFADAGEASGVAATELTAQAAPISSIEPFLEQGSVLSDAPWGWIAGAALGGGAIGALL
;
A
#
# COMPACT_ATOMS: atom_id res chain seq x y z
N MET A 1 9.68 24.85 3.60
CA MET A 1 8.30 24.51 3.21
C MET A 1 8.08 23.06 3.58
N SER A 2 7.09 22.74 4.42
CA SER A 2 6.76 21.34 4.73
C SER A 2 6.10 20.73 3.51
N THR A 3 6.75 19.73 2.91
CA THR A 3 6.13 18.93 1.84
C THR A 3 5.17 17.96 2.52
N ALA A 4 3.86 18.16 2.35
CA ALA A 4 2.87 17.21 2.84
C ALA A 4 3.10 15.84 2.19
N LYS A 5 3.22 14.80 3.01
CA LYS A 5 3.28 13.41 2.54
C LYS A 5 1.88 12.87 2.41
N VAL A 6 1.60 12.29 1.25
CA VAL A 6 0.33 11.64 0.95
C VAL A 6 0.61 10.15 0.83
N VAL A 7 -0.13 9.35 1.59
CA VAL A 7 -0.05 7.88 1.58
C VAL A 7 -1.46 7.34 1.48
N ASP A 8 -1.71 6.56 0.45
CA ASP A 8 -2.94 5.83 0.24
C ASP A 8 -2.77 4.40 0.76
N VAL A 9 -3.66 3.97 1.67
CA VAL A 9 -3.68 2.62 2.24
C VAL A 9 -4.82 1.86 1.60
N ILE A 10 -4.52 0.82 0.86
CA ILE A 10 -5.50 0.08 0.05
C ILE A 10 -5.58 -1.34 0.58
N ILE A 11 -6.68 -1.70 1.23
CA ILE A 11 -6.85 -3.02 1.85
C ILE A 11 -6.87 -4.09 0.76
N ARG A 12 -5.97 -5.09 0.82
CA ARG A 12 -5.84 -6.12 -0.24
C ARG A 12 -7.15 -6.89 -0.46
N LYS A 13 -7.85 -7.19 0.64
CA LYS A 13 -9.08 -7.99 0.66
C LYS A 13 -10.33 -7.26 0.18
N THR A 14 -10.43 -5.94 0.36
CA THR A 14 -11.64 -5.15 0.04
C THR A 14 -11.41 -4.10 -1.04
N ALA A 15 -10.16 -3.85 -1.43
CA ALA A 15 -9.74 -2.73 -2.28
C ALA A 15 -10.17 -1.35 -1.73
N GLU A 16 -10.51 -1.26 -0.44
CA GLU A 16 -10.87 0.02 0.18
C GLU A 16 -9.63 0.89 0.34
N LYS A 17 -9.68 2.07 -0.27
CA LYS A 17 -8.59 3.06 -0.21
C LYS A 17 -8.85 4.11 0.86
N THR A 18 -7.92 4.23 1.79
CA THR A 18 -7.87 5.28 2.82
C THR A 18 -6.71 6.21 2.54
N LYS A 19 -7.01 7.46 2.19
CA LYS A 19 -5.99 8.49 1.97
C LYS A 19 -5.57 9.13 3.28
N LEU A 20 -4.28 9.03 3.61
CA LEU A 20 -3.65 9.67 4.75
C LEU A 20 -2.75 10.79 4.26
N THR A 21 -2.80 11.95 4.92
CA THR A 21 -1.93 13.08 4.61
C THR A 21 -1.35 13.61 5.91
N GLY A 22 -0.04 13.82 5.94
CA GLY A 22 0.67 14.33 7.11
C GLY A 22 1.83 15.24 6.73
N GLU A 23 2.15 16.18 7.60
CA GLU A 23 3.33 17.04 7.46
C GLU A 23 4.45 16.52 8.37
N GLY A 24 5.64 16.29 7.80
CA GLY A 24 6.76 15.73 8.55
C GLY A 24 6.58 14.23 8.80
N ASN A 25 6.41 13.82 10.06
CA ASN A 25 6.33 12.40 10.42
C ASN A 25 4.89 11.88 10.26
N LEU A 26 4.72 10.83 9.46
CA LEU A 26 3.43 10.20 9.22
C LEU A 26 3.42 8.79 9.81
N SER A 27 2.40 8.47 10.60
CA SER A 27 2.17 7.12 11.11
C SER A 27 0.90 6.55 10.50
N VAL A 28 1.03 5.36 9.92
CA VAL A 28 -0.02 4.64 9.22
C VAL A 28 -0.26 3.35 9.98
N SER A 29 -1.48 3.13 10.47
CA SER A 29 -1.83 1.89 11.17
C SER A 29 -2.41 0.89 10.19
N ILE A 30 -1.76 -0.25 10.03
CA ILE A 30 -2.20 -1.31 9.11
C ILE A 30 -2.82 -2.42 9.93
N SER A 31 -4.15 -2.47 10.00
CA SER A 31 -4.87 -3.51 10.73
C SER A 31 -4.96 -4.84 9.97
N SER A 32 -4.74 -4.80 8.66
CA SER A 32 -4.91 -5.94 7.75
C SER A 32 -3.99 -5.76 6.54
N PRO A 33 -3.53 -6.85 5.89
CA PRO A 33 -2.63 -6.76 4.74
C PRO A 33 -3.15 -5.76 3.69
N SER A 34 -2.34 -4.75 3.41
CA SER A 34 -2.73 -3.63 2.57
C SER A 34 -1.60 -3.26 1.61
N VAL A 35 -1.95 -2.70 0.46
CA VAL A 35 -1.02 -2.03 -0.43
C VAL A 35 -0.88 -0.59 0.05
N ILE A 36 0.34 -0.21 0.44
CA ILE A 36 0.70 1.12 0.88
C ILE A 36 1.26 1.86 -0.31
N GLU A 37 0.47 2.77 -0.88
CA GLU A 37 0.87 3.61 -2.00
C GLU A 37 1.34 4.97 -1.48
N ILE A 38 2.61 5.29 -1.68
CA ILE A 38 3.20 6.57 -1.27
C ILE A 38 3.32 7.46 -2.50
N GLN A 39 2.71 8.65 -2.43
CA GLN A 39 2.87 9.65 -3.47
C GLN A 39 4.27 10.27 -3.39
N GLY A 40 5.11 9.97 -4.38
CA GLY A 40 6.50 10.41 -4.47
C GLY A 40 7.39 9.37 -5.16
N SER A 41 8.67 9.71 -5.33
CA SER A 41 9.63 8.78 -5.91
C SER A 41 10.26 7.91 -4.83
N ALA A 42 10.37 6.60 -5.09
CA ALA A 42 11.18 5.70 -4.27
C ALA A 42 12.67 6.13 -4.22
N GLN A 43 13.13 6.91 -5.22
CA GLN A 43 14.46 7.49 -5.26
C GLN A 43 14.68 8.56 -4.19
N ASP A 44 13.60 9.12 -3.63
CA ASP A 44 13.67 10.08 -2.52
C ASP A 44 13.78 9.40 -1.16
N VAL A 45 13.83 8.07 -1.13
CA VAL A 45 14.09 7.31 0.09
C VAL A 45 15.59 7.21 0.33
N VAL A 46 15.99 7.49 1.57
CA VAL A 46 17.36 7.32 2.05
C VAL A 46 17.59 5.86 2.43
N ARG A 47 16.66 5.29 3.20
CA ARG A 47 16.73 3.89 3.67
C ARG A 47 15.38 3.41 4.22
N TYR A 48 15.27 2.09 4.28
CA TYR A 48 14.13 1.38 4.87
C TYR A 48 14.62 0.66 6.12
N VAL A 49 13.87 0.76 7.20
CA VAL A 49 14.23 0.14 8.48
C VAL A 49 13.03 -0.62 9.01
N ARG A 50 13.23 -1.90 9.31
CA ARG A 50 12.28 -2.71 10.06
C ARG A 50 12.51 -2.51 11.54
N GLN A 51 11.45 -2.25 12.29
CA GLN A 51 11.48 -2.23 13.75
C GLN A 51 10.36 -3.13 14.27
N GLY A 52 10.68 -4.36 14.67
CA GLY A 52 9.69 -5.37 14.98
C GLY A 52 8.82 -5.69 13.76
N ASN A 53 7.53 -5.36 13.81
CA ASN A 53 6.60 -5.55 12.69
C ASN A 53 6.34 -4.26 11.89
N ASP A 54 6.98 -3.16 12.28
CA ASP A 54 6.77 -1.86 11.66
C ASP A 54 7.84 -1.59 10.60
N LEU A 55 7.44 -0.94 9.52
CA LEU A 55 8.34 -0.41 8.50
C LEU A 55 8.49 1.10 8.69
N LEU A 56 9.73 1.55 8.81
CA LEU A 56 10.10 2.96 8.85
C LEU A 56 10.82 3.32 7.55
N ILE A 57 10.31 4.34 6.88
CA ILE A 57 10.83 4.83 5.61
C ILE A 57 11.43 6.21 5.87
N TYR A 58 12.75 6.32 5.76
CA TYR A 58 13.47 7.58 5.95
C TYR A 58 13.60 8.28 4.61
N MET A 59 12.99 9.44 4.46
CA MET A 59 13.01 10.23 3.23
C MET A 59 14.19 11.21 3.23
N LYS A 60 14.64 11.63 2.04
CA LYS A 60 15.74 12.60 1.84
C LYS A 60 15.45 13.98 2.42
N ASP A 61 14.19 14.35 2.52
CA ASP A 61 13.74 15.61 3.13
C ASP A 61 13.74 15.57 4.67
N GLY A 62 14.14 14.44 5.28
CA GLY A 62 14.20 14.24 6.72
C GLY A 62 12.89 13.76 7.36
N SER A 63 11.81 13.63 6.57
CA SER A 63 10.55 13.04 7.04
C SER A 63 10.69 11.53 7.22
N VAL A 64 9.89 10.99 8.14
CA VAL A 64 9.79 9.54 8.38
C VAL A 64 8.34 9.10 8.23
N ILE A 65 8.13 8.09 7.39
CA ILE A 65 6.84 7.42 7.23
C ILE A 65 6.93 6.10 7.97
N ARG A 66 6.12 5.95 9.03
CA ARG A 66 6.01 4.72 9.83
C ARG A 66 4.75 3.97 9.44
N CYS A 67 4.92 2.82 8.84
CA CYS A 67 3.86 1.86 8.56
C CYS A 67 3.84 0.82 9.67
N ASN A 68 2.91 0.97 10.62
CA ASN A 68 2.76 0.04 11.73
C ASN A 68 2.19 -1.28 11.22
N ASN A 69 2.70 -2.39 11.74
CA ASN A 69 2.26 -3.74 11.38
C ASN A 69 2.41 -4.10 9.89
N TYR A 70 3.30 -3.42 9.16
CA TYR A 70 3.56 -3.68 7.74
C TYR A 70 3.98 -5.13 7.47
N PHE A 71 4.84 -5.69 8.33
CA PHE A 71 5.34 -7.07 8.22
C PHE A 71 4.42 -8.11 8.89
N VAL A 72 3.24 -7.70 9.35
CA VAL A 72 2.26 -8.68 9.84
C VAL A 72 1.70 -9.44 8.65
N GLU A 73 1.87 -10.75 8.72
CA GLU A 73 1.34 -11.69 7.75
C GLU A 73 -0.06 -12.14 8.15
N ASP A 74 -0.94 -12.28 7.18
CA ASP A 74 -2.24 -12.89 7.37
C ASP A 74 -2.12 -14.40 7.57
N THR A 75 -2.79 -14.91 8.61
CA THR A 75 -2.70 -16.34 8.96
C THR A 75 -3.41 -17.26 7.97
N GLU A 76 -4.33 -16.74 7.15
CA GLU A 76 -5.06 -17.52 6.15
C GLU A 76 -4.36 -17.48 4.79
N THR A 77 -3.97 -16.29 4.34
CA THR A 77 -3.43 -16.10 2.99
C THR A 77 -1.90 -16.05 2.94
N HIS A 78 -1.23 -16.00 4.09
CA HIS A 78 0.21 -15.77 4.20
C HIS A 78 0.67 -14.48 3.48
N ASN A 79 -0.25 -13.55 3.24
CA ASN A 79 0.03 -12.27 2.61
C ASN A 79 0.44 -11.25 3.66
N HIS A 80 1.45 -10.45 3.35
CA HIS A 80 1.84 -9.28 4.13
C HIS A 80 1.46 -7.98 3.39
N SER A 81 1.78 -6.82 3.95
CA SER A 81 1.54 -5.55 3.28
C SER A 81 2.56 -5.28 2.19
N GLU A 82 2.14 -4.65 1.10
CA GLU A 82 3.00 -4.30 -0.04
C GLU A 82 3.28 -2.81 -0.05
N LEU A 83 4.44 -2.39 -0.52
CA LEU A 83 4.82 -0.98 -0.62
C LEU A 83 4.98 -0.61 -2.09
N VAL A 84 4.28 0.44 -2.49
CA VAL A 84 4.32 0.98 -3.84
C VAL A 84 4.56 2.48 -3.76
N PHE A 85 5.45 2.99 -4.61
CA PHE A 85 5.63 4.41 -4.83
C PHE A 85 4.96 4.82 -6.13
N ASN A 86 4.28 5.94 -6.10
CA ASN A 86 3.62 6.52 -7.26
C ASN A 86 4.15 7.95 -7.44
N ASP A 87 4.96 8.16 -8.47
CA ASP A 87 5.53 9.47 -8.81
C ASP A 87 4.61 10.30 -9.73
N ASN A 88 3.36 9.87 -9.90
CA ASN A 88 2.37 10.34 -10.89
C ASN A 88 2.70 10.01 -12.35
N GLN A 89 3.79 9.29 -12.61
CA GLN A 89 4.17 8.83 -13.95
C GLN A 89 4.16 7.30 -14.04
N ALA A 90 4.71 6.65 -13.02
CA ALA A 90 4.82 5.20 -12.91
C ALA A 90 4.64 4.73 -11.46
N LEU A 91 4.21 3.49 -11.34
CA LEU A 91 4.17 2.78 -10.07
C LEU A 91 5.46 1.98 -9.91
N THR A 92 6.05 2.03 -8.72
CA THR A 92 7.27 1.30 -8.36
C THR A 92 7.01 0.47 -7.12
N HIS A 93 6.99 -0.84 -7.26
CA HIS A 93 6.90 -1.78 -6.15
C HIS A 93 8.24 -1.88 -5.43
N ILE A 94 8.19 -1.88 -4.10
CA ILE A 94 9.36 -2.08 -3.26
C ILE A 94 9.22 -3.41 -2.54
N SER A 95 10.09 -4.34 -2.90
CA SER A 95 10.27 -5.61 -2.21
C SER A 95 11.47 -5.53 -1.26
N PHE A 96 11.49 -6.39 -0.23
CA PHE A 96 12.58 -6.44 0.74
C PHE A 96 13.16 -7.86 0.80
N ALA A 97 14.33 -8.07 0.20
CA ALA A 97 14.99 -9.37 0.16
C ALA A 97 15.32 -9.93 1.56
N ASP A 98 15.68 -9.04 2.48
CA ASP A 98 16.07 -9.39 3.85
C ASP A 98 14.93 -9.20 4.87
N ALA A 99 13.67 -9.14 4.40
CA ALA A 99 12.50 -9.06 5.30
C ALA A 99 12.18 -10.36 6.04
N GLY A 100 13.02 -11.41 5.91
CA GLY A 100 12.93 -12.65 6.70
C GLY A 100 12.90 -12.41 8.21
N GLU A 101 12.55 -13.46 8.99
CA GLU A 101 12.22 -13.38 10.43
C GLU A 101 13.19 -12.54 11.26
N ALA A 102 12.90 -11.24 11.39
CA ALA A 102 13.55 -10.37 12.35
C ALA A 102 12.99 -10.73 13.73
N SER A 103 13.54 -11.77 14.34
CA SER A 103 13.30 -12.11 15.75
C SER A 103 13.97 -11.06 16.65
N GLY A 104 13.37 -9.89 16.79
CA GLY A 104 13.86 -8.87 17.70
C GLY A 104 13.19 -7.50 17.58
N VAL A 105 13.32 -6.71 18.64
CA VAL A 105 12.94 -5.28 18.69
C VAL A 105 14.00 -4.35 18.08
N ALA A 106 15.10 -4.91 17.57
CA ALA A 106 16.20 -4.15 17.01
C ALA A 106 15.81 -3.57 15.64
N ALA A 107 16.14 -2.30 15.44
CA ALA A 107 16.01 -1.64 14.14
C ALA A 107 16.99 -2.27 13.15
N THR A 108 16.46 -2.90 12.10
CA THR A 108 17.24 -3.56 11.05
C THR A 108 17.05 -2.82 9.75
N GLU A 109 18.14 -2.37 9.13
CA GLU A 109 18.08 -1.75 7.81
C GLU A 109 17.78 -2.81 6.75
N LEU A 110 16.82 -2.55 5.86
CA LEU A 110 16.36 -3.48 4.86
C LEU A 110 16.95 -3.14 3.49
N THR A 111 17.35 -4.18 2.76
CA THR A 111 17.70 -4.04 1.35
C THR A 111 16.43 -4.01 0.52
N ALA A 112 16.07 -2.83 0.03
CA ALA A 112 14.94 -2.64 -0.86
C ALA A 112 15.28 -2.94 -2.33
N GLN A 113 14.39 -3.65 -3.02
CA GLN A 113 14.42 -3.84 -4.46
C GLN A 113 13.24 -3.09 -5.08
N ALA A 114 13.56 -2.08 -5.89
CA ALA A 114 12.57 -1.31 -6.62
C ALA A 114 12.30 -1.95 -7.99
N ALA A 115 11.07 -2.36 -8.23
CA ALA A 115 10.61 -2.92 -9.48
C ALA A 115 9.45 -2.07 -10.05
N PRO A 116 9.57 -1.54 -11.28
CA PRO A 116 8.46 -0.82 -11.90
C PRO A 116 7.31 -1.78 -12.18
N ILE A 117 6.09 -1.35 -11.87
CA ILE A 117 4.86 -2.10 -12.10
C ILE A 117 3.86 -1.24 -12.88
N SER A 118 2.94 -1.90 -13.59
CA SER A 118 1.90 -1.20 -14.35
C SER A 118 0.63 -0.94 -13.53
N SER A 119 0.32 -1.81 -12.56
CA SER A 119 -0.84 -1.67 -11.67
C SER A 119 -0.62 -2.39 -10.34
N ILE A 120 -1.38 -2.01 -9.31
CA ILE A 120 -1.39 -2.67 -8.00
C ILE A 120 -2.40 -3.83 -7.91
N GLU A 121 -3.21 -4.04 -8.95
CA GLU A 121 -4.21 -5.11 -9.03
C GLU A 121 -3.68 -6.51 -8.69
N PRO A 122 -2.47 -6.95 -9.13
CA PRO A 122 -1.97 -8.27 -8.75
C PRO A 122 -1.73 -8.45 -7.25
N PHE A 123 -1.65 -7.36 -6.49
CA PHE A 123 -1.52 -7.41 -5.03
C PHE A 123 -2.88 -7.45 -4.32
N LEU A 124 -3.98 -7.14 -5.02
CA LEU A 124 -5.33 -7.14 -4.46
C LEU A 124 -5.99 -8.51 -4.67
N GLU A 125 -6.66 -9.01 -3.63
CA GLU A 125 -7.33 -10.32 -3.68
C GLU A 125 -8.67 -10.25 -4.44
N GLN A 126 -9.24 -9.05 -4.58
CA GLN A 126 -10.47 -8.79 -5.35
C GLN A 126 -10.22 -8.38 -6.82
N GLY A 127 -9.09 -8.74 -7.42
CA GLY A 127 -8.72 -8.42 -8.81
C GLY A 127 -9.67 -8.91 -9.93
N SER A 128 -10.87 -9.43 -9.61
CA SER A 128 -11.84 -9.94 -10.58
C SER A 128 -13.12 -9.11 -10.73
N VAL A 129 -13.34 -8.03 -9.95
CA VAL A 129 -14.55 -7.18 -10.08
C VAL A 129 -14.29 -5.73 -10.51
N LEU A 130 -13.02 -5.33 -10.65
CA LEU A 130 -12.63 -3.93 -10.94
C LEU A 130 -12.40 -3.64 -12.43
N SER A 131 -12.52 -4.62 -13.33
CA SER A 131 -12.22 -4.45 -14.76
C SER A 131 -13.16 -3.48 -15.50
N ASP A 132 -14.14 -2.85 -14.83
CA ASP A 132 -15.10 -1.92 -15.46
C ASP A 132 -15.25 -0.55 -14.76
N ALA A 133 -14.44 -0.23 -13.75
CA ALA A 133 -14.59 1.03 -13.02
C ALA A 133 -13.31 1.88 -13.05
N PRO A 134 -13.18 2.87 -13.94
CA PRO A 134 -12.09 3.83 -13.89
C PRO A 134 -12.20 4.66 -12.60
N TRP A 135 -11.09 4.77 -11.87
CA TRP A 135 -10.91 5.34 -10.52
C TRP A 135 -11.25 6.85 -10.32
N GLY A 136 -12.21 7.41 -11.06
CA GLY A 136 -12.51 8.84 -11.06
C GLY A 136 -13.81 9.29 -10.38
N TRP A 137 -14.76 8.39 -10.08
CA TRP A 137 -16.11 8.81 -9.67
C TRP A 137 -16.94 7.64 -9.11
N ILE A 138 -16.90 7.39 -7.81
CA ILE A 138 -18.10 6.86 -7.14
C ILE A 138 -18.88 8.08 -6.64
N ALA A 139 -19.47 8.78 -7.61
CA ALA A 139 -20.54 9.73 -7.43
C ALA A 139 -21.55 9.50 -8.56
N GLY A 140 -22.30 8.42 -8.44
CA GLY A 140 -23.58 8.21 -9.13
C GLY A 140 -23.53 7.41 -10.44
N ALA A 141 -24.47 6.44 -10.53
CA ALA A 141 -24.96 5.74 -11.71
C ALA A 141 -24.03 4.66 -12.32
N ALA A 142 -24.50 3.49 -12.78
CA ALA A 142 -25.78 2.82 -12.71
C ALA A 142 -25.63 1.41 -13.35
N LEU A 143 -26.64 0.55 -13.13
CA LEU A 143 -27.04 -0.60 -13.95
C LEU A 143 -26.19 -1.89 -13.89
N GLY A 144 -26.80 -2.95 -13.39
CA GLY A 144 -26.34 -4.31 -13.69
C GLY A 144 -26.76 -5.38 -12.68
N GLY A 145 -28.05 -5.64 -12.53
CA GLY A 145 -28.53 -6.72 -11.67
C GLY A 145 -29.91 -7.19 -12.08
N GLY A 146 -29.98 -7.99 -13.15
CA GLY A 146 -31.19 -8.66 -13.58
C GLY A 146 -31.47 -9.96 -12.82
N ALA A 147 -32.76 -10.31 -12.74
CA ALA A 147 -33.28 -11.68 -12.79
C ALA A 147 -34.77 -11.55 -13.21
N ILE A 148 -35.22 -12.15 -14.32
CA ILE A 148 -35.94 -13.45 -14.33
C ILE A 148 -37.07 -13.43 -13.28
N GLY A 149 -38.38 -13.42 -13.58
CA GLY A 149 -39.17 -14.05 -14.64
C GLY A 149 -40.48 -14.56 -13.99
N ALA A 150 -41.53 -14.78 -14.79
CA ALA A 150 -42.69 -15.66 -14.58
C ALA A 150 -44.08 -15.00 -14.74
N LEU A 151 -44.72 -15.36 -15.86
CA LEU A 151 -46.08 -15.93 -15.96
C LEU A 151 -47.08 -15.67 -14.81
N LEU A 152 -48.12 -14.87 -15.06
CA LEU A 152 -49.55 -15.24 -15.14
C LEU A 152 -50.43 -13.99 -15.26
#